data_AF-A0A7Y0A2I1-F1
#
_entry.id   AF-A0A7Y0A2I1-F1
#
_cell.length_a   1.000
_cell.length_b   1.000
_cell.length_c   1.000
_cell.angle_alpha   90.00
_cell.angle_beta   90.00
_cell.angle_gamma   90.00
#
_symmetry.space_group_name_H-M   'P 1'
#
loop_
_entity.id
_entity.type
_entity.pdbx_description
1 polymer ?
#
loop_
_entity_poly.entity_id
_entity_poly.type
_entity_poly.pdbx_seq_one_letter_code
_entity_poly.pdbx_strand_id
1 'polypeptide(L)'
;MTTCLRVLVLLLMFAARATFATGMADQTLLQYGQQCVDEIGEIPAFDCNAGTTVPITVNNHVPARYFANMTCDRPALLPYEAPTSGPCTPYSKILNLSHGETEISAFCRRKIIRPNQSPYYDEVDIVLHHTGNGKTCWFHAEHPHSAAGFNATRVPPPNEKTPPPGHVSAEAFWWPPAATATKKCVSCHDASPVMYSPWLGQVWDKVPTDPWGKYLNLGDAFVSWKSLSISTPGNTCIGCHRIGDQKSCSIYVPLAAGMLAAPKGSDKLANGYPLNHWMPVDNNRSHAEWDAANVESVRNLLTCCSPEGKNDPKCHFAPNAQSSVKGG
;
A
#
# COMPACT_ATOMS: atom_id res chain seq x y z
N MET A 1 -63.52 -42.90 -28.93
CA MET A 1 -63.44 -43.97 -27.91
C MET A 1 -62.38 -44.97 -28.38
N THR A 2 -61.48 -45.38 -27.46
CA THR A 2 -60.56 -46.54 -27.52
C THR A 2 -59.51 -46.53 -28.66
N THR A 3 -58.20 -46.74 -28.51
CA THR A 3 -57.39 -47.36 -27.43
C THR A 3 -55.89 -47.23 -27.76
N CYS A 4 -55.07 -47.34 -26.70
CA CYS A 4 -53.75 -48.00 -26.64
C CYS A 4 -52.51 -47.41 -27.33
N LEU A 5 -51.70 -46.78 -26.47
CA LEU A 5 -50.34 -47.24 -26.10
C LEU A 5 -49.33 -47.43 -27.25
N ARG A 6 -48.55 -46.38 -27.53
CA ARG A 6 -47.21 -46.50 -28.12
C ARG A 6 -46.18 -46.02 -27.09
N VAL A 7 -45.61 -46.97 -26.37
CA VAL A 7 -44.37 -46.80 -25.62
C VAL A 7 -43.25 -47.33 -26.52
N LEU A 8 -42.43 -46.45 -27.10
CA LEU A 8 -40.99 -46.69 -27.29
C LEU A 8 -40.28 -45.47 -27.93
N VAL A 9 -39.12 -45.15 -27.34
CA VAL A 9 -37.97 -44.41 -27.90
C VAL A 9 -38.09 -42.88 -28.04
N LEU A 10 -37.55 -42.17 -27.05
CA LEU A 10 -36.83 -40.90 -27.19
C LEU A 10 -35.62 -40.97 -26.24
N LEU A 11 -34.47 -41.45 -26.73
CA LEU A 11 -33.34 -40.62 -27.19
C LEU A 11 -32.93 -39.59 -26.12
N LEU A 12 -31.87 -39.89 -25.35
CA LEU A 12 -30.50 -39.40 -25.64
C LEU A 12 -30.47 -37.88 -25.82
N MET A 13 -30.09 -37.17 -24.75
CA MET A 13 -29.07 -36.11 -24.72
C MET A 13 -29.15 -35.32 -23.41
N PHE A 14 -28.79 -35.96 -22.30
CA PHE A 14 -28.22 -35.22 -21.16
C PHE A 14 -26.71 -35.42 -21.19
N ALA A 15 -26.05 -34.78 -22.15
CA ALA A 15 -24.63 -34.52 -22.04
C ALA A 15 -24.47 -33.51 -20.91
N ALA A 16 -24.17 -34.00 -19.71
CA ALA A 16 -23.68 -33.18 -18.62
C ALA A 16 -22.40 -32.49 -19.13
N ARG A 17 -22.52 -31.22 -19.51
CA ARG A 17 -21.36 -30.33 -19.60
C ARG A 17 -20.85 -30.13 -18.18
N ALA A 18 -20.05 -31.07 -17.71
CA ALA A 18 -19.13 -30.82 -16.61
C ALA A 18 -18.16 -29.74 -17.13
N THR A 19 -18.49 -28.48 -16.85
CA THR A 19 -17.51 -27.39 -16.89
C THR A 19 -16.48 -27.74 -15.84
N PHE A 20 -15.39 -28.39 -16.27
CA PHE A 20 -14.14 -28.37 -15.52
C PHE A 20 -13.70 -26.91 -15.50
N ALA A 21 -14.07 -26.19 -14.45
CA ALA A 21 -13.31 -25.04 -14.04
C ALA A 21 -11.93 -25.58 -13.68
N THR A 22 -11.00 -25.51 -14.62
CA THR A 22 -9.57 -25.60 -14.33
C THR A 22 -9.27 -24.45 -13.40
N GLY A 23 -9.40 -24.67 -12.10
CA GLY A 23 -8.87 -23.75 -11.10
C GLY A 23 -7.39 -23.61 -11.40
N MET A 24 -6.96 -22.45 -11.87
CA MET A 24 -5.54 -22.14 -11.91
C MET A 24 -5.05 -22.25 -10.46
N ALA A 25 -4.07 -23.12 -10.21
CA ALA A 25 -3.47 -23.22 -8.90
C ALA A 25 -2.86 -21.86 -8.55
N ASP A 26 -3.12 -21.36 -7.34
CA ASP A 26 -2.56 -20.10 -6.88
C ASP A 26 -1.02 -20.16 -6.96
N GLN A 27 -0.42 -19.08 -7.45
CA GLN A 27 1.03 -18.93 -7.54
C GLN A 27 1.67 -19.06 -6.14
N THR A 28 2.70 -19.88 -6.01
CA THR A 28 3.43 -20.02 -4.73
C THR A 28 4.26 -18.78 -4.43
N LEU A 29 4.70 -18.61 -3.17
CA LEU A 29 5.60 -17.51 -2.80
C LEU A 29 6.86 -17.50 -3.68
N LEU A 30 7.54 -18.65 -3.81
CA LEU A 30 8.80 -18.72 -4.56
C LEU A 30 8.59 -18.44 -6.06
N GLN A 31 7.47 -18.86 -6.64
CA GLN A 31 7.12 -18.56 -8.03
C GLN A 31 6.85 -17.07 -8.23
N TYR A 32 6.10 -16.44 -7.32
CA TYR A 32 5.82 -15.01 -7.36
C TYR A 32 7.09 -14.18 -7.14
N GLY A 33 7.87 -14.53 -6.12
CA GLY A 33 9.16 -13.91 -5.84
C GLY A 33 10.09 -13.97 -7.05
N GLN A 34 10.17 -15.13 -7.72
CA GLN A 34 11.00 -15.25 -8.93
C GLN A 34 10.48 -14.41 -10.09
N GLN A 35 9.15 -14.39 -10.32
CA GLN A 35 8.55 -13.53 -11.34
C GLN A 35 8.89 -12.05 -11.10
N CYS A 36 8.84 -11.60 -9.84
CA CYS A 36 9.21 -10.24 -9.47
C CYS A 36 10.68 -9.93 -9.72
N VAL A 37 11.58 -10.88 -9.45
CA VAL A 37 13.01 -10.73 -9.78
C VAL A 37 13.24 -10.63 -11.29
N ASP A 38 12.58 -11.49 -12.07
CA ASP A 38 12.76 -11.54 -13.52
C ASP A 38 12.24 -10.26 -14.22
N GLU A 39 11.21 -9.62 -13.66
CA GLU A 39 10.48 -8.50 -14.30
C GLU A 39 10.81 -7.12 -13.72
N ILE A 40 11.44 -7.10 -12.54
CA ILE A 40 11.75 -5.87 -11.81
C ILE A 40 13.22 -5.86 -11.37
N GLY A 41 13.62 -6.76 -10.47
CA GLY A 41 14.99 -6.84 -9.98
C GLY A 41 15.14 -7.61 -8.67
N GLU A 42 16.38 -7.94 -8.31
CA GLU A 42 16.70 -8.74 -7.13
C GLU A 42 16.42 -7.99 -5.82
N ILE A 43 15.81 -8.66 -4.85
CA ILE A 43 15.69 -8.14 -3.48
C ILE A 43 16.82 -8.75 -2.65
N PRO A 44 17.75 -7.95 -2.09
CA PRO A 44 18.78 -8.49 -1.21
C PRO A 44 18.19 -8.93 0.14
N ALA A 45 18.84 -9.88 0.82
CA ALA A 45 18.57 -10.11 2.24
C ALA A 45 18.97 -8.86 3.05
N PHE A 46 18.23 -8.53 4.11
CA PHE A 46 18.53 -7.33 4.91
C PHE A 46 18.20 -7.50 6.40
N ASP A 47 18.78 -6.65 7.24
CA ASP A 47 18.44 -6.51 8.66
C ASP A 47 17.56 -5.27 8.85
N CYS A 48 16.40 -5.41 9.48
CA CYS A 48 15.53 -4.28 9.78
C CYS A 48 16.23 -3.18 10.60
N ASN A 49 17.16 -3.53 11.50
CA ASN A 49 17.89 -2.55 12.31
C ASN A 49 18.92 -1.73 11.52
N ALA A 50 19.25 -2.13 10.29
CA ALA A 50 20.06 -1.32 9.37
C ALA A 50 19.29 -0.12 8.79
N GLY A 51 17.97 -0.08 8.96
CA GLY A 51 17.12 0.98 8.43
C GLY A 51 17.13 2.29 9.22
N THR A 52 16.55 3.31 8.60
CA THR A 52 16.32 4.62 9.23
C THR A 52 15.09 4.53 10.14
N THR A 53 15.22 4.99 11.38
CA THR A 53 14.07 5.11 12.29
C THR A 53 13.14 6.22 11.83
N VAL A 54 11.85 5.92 11.69
CA VAL A 54 10.83 6.96 11.57
C VAL A 54 10.58 7.54 12.97
N PRO A 55 10.82 8.84 13.18
CA PRO A 55 10.68 9.43 14.51
C PRO A 55 9.21 9.51 14.93
N ILE A 56 9.00 9.44 16.24
CA ILE A 56 7.75 9.80 16.90
C ILE A 56 8.02 11.10 17.64
N THR A 57 7.28 12.15 17.30
CA THR A 57 7.41 13.47 17.92
C THR A 57 6.14 13.84 18.69
N VAL A 58 6.31 14.59 19.78
CA VAL A 58 5.23 15.19 20.56
C VAL A 58 5.60 16.65 20.77
N ASN A 59 4.75 17.57 20.32
CA ASN A 59 5.05 19.00 20.27
C ASN A 59 6.35 19.29 19.50
N ASN A 60 6.57 18.62 18.37
CA ASN A 60 7.77 18.70 17.52
C ASN A 60 9.09 18.25 18.18
N HIS A 61 9.04 17.55 19.32
CA HIS A 61 10.22 17.01 19.97
C HIS A 61 10.15 15.48 20.11
N VAL A 62 11.28 14.80 19.96
CA VAL A 62 11.39 13.37 20.26
C VAL A 62 11.28 13.18 21.78
N PRO A 63 10.30 12.43 22.30
CA PRO A 63 10.12 12.29 23.73
C PRO A 63 11.19 11.36 24.32
N ALA A 64 11.57 11.62 25.58
CA ALA A 64 12.55 10.80 26.30
C ALA A 64 12.04 9.39 26.66
N ARG A 65 10.72 9.20 26.70
CA ARG A 65 10.06 7.93 27.05
C ARG A 65 8.79 7.75 26.22
N TYR A 66 8.46 6.49 25.93
CA TYR A 66 7.27 6.07 25.19
C TYR A 66 6.39 5.19 26.07
N PHE A 67 5.08 5.29 25.90
CA PHE A 67 4.10 4.47 26.63
C PHE A 67 2.94 4.07 25.70
N ALA A 68 2.28 2.95 26.02
CA ALA A 68 1.20 2.43 25.20
C ALA A 68 0.06 3.45 25.07
N ASN A 69 -0.50 3.56 23.87
CA ASN A 69 -1.56 4.49 23.48
C ASN A 69 -1.21 5.97 23.64
N MET A 70 0.08 6.33 23.67
CA MET A 70 0.48 7.73 23.59
C MET A 70 0.01 8.37 22.27
N THR A 71 -0.27 9.67 22.32
CA THR A 71 -0.52 10.48 21.13
C THR A 71 0.76 11.14 20.63
N CYS A 72 0.79 11.52 19.36
CA CYS A 72 1.95 12.15 18.71
C CYS A 72 1.52 13.08 17.56
N ASP A 73 2.46 13.90 17.09
CA ASP A 73 2.22 14.92 16.07
C ASP A 73 1.87 14.29 14.70
N ARG A 74 2.39 13.09 14.44
CA ARG A 74 2.35 12.41 13.12
C ARG A 74 2.17 10.90 13.31
N PRO A 75 0.99 10.41 13.74
CA PRO A 75 0.77 8.98 13.92
C PRO A 75 0.84 8.21 12.60
N ALA A 76 1.25 6.94 12.64
CA ALA A 76 1.18 6.06 11.48
C ALA A 76 -0.27 5.93 10.98
N LEU A 77 -0.50 6.12 9.67
CA LEU A 77 -1.83 6.09 9.03
C LEU A 77 -2.36 4.67 8.78
N LEU A 78 -2.15 3.75 9.71
CA LEU A 78 -2.53 2.35 9.57
C LEU A 78 -3.40 1.89 10.74
N PRO A 79 -4.48 1.12 10.47
CA PRO A 79 -5.24 0.48 11.53
C PRO A 79 -4.38 -0.64 12.14
N TYR A 80 -4.06 -0.52 13.42
CA TYR A 80 -3.41 -1.61 14.17
C TYR A 80 -4.46 -2.40 14.93
N GLU A 81 -4.50 -3.70 14.65
CA GLU A 81 -5.30 -4.65 15.43
C GLU A 81 -4.60 -4.95 16.76
N ALA A 82 -5.38 -5.28 17.78
CA ALA A 82 -4.83 -5.67 19.07
C ALA A 82 -4.14 -7.05 18.97
N PRO A 83 -3.04 -7.28 19.70
CA PRO A 83 -2.40 -6.35 20.64
C PRO A 83 -1.55 -5.27 19.94
N THR A 84 -1.66 -4.02 20.41
CA THR A 84 -0.84 -2.89 19.93
C THR A 84 -0.62 -1.85 21.04
N SER A 85 0.51 -1.16 20.99
CA SER A 85 0.81 0.07 21.75
C SER A 85 0.31 1.34 21.04
N GLY A 86 -0.38 1.21 19.90
CA GLY A 86 -0.96 2.32 19.15
C GLY A 86 -0.07 2.82 18.00
N PRO A 87 -0.58 3.77 17.20
CA PRO A 87 0.07 4.24 15.98
C PRO A 87 1.27 5.16 16.21
N CYS A 88 1.53 5.55 17.46
CA CYS A 88 2.72 6.28 17.89
C CYS A 88 3.80 5.36 18.49
N THR A 89 3.83 4.08 18.07
CA THR A 89 4.86 3.13 18.51
C THR A 89 6.22 3.50 17.89
N PRO A 90 7.29 3.66 18.69
CA PRO A 90 8.59 4.11 18.20
C PRO A 90 9.38 3.00 17.50
N TYR A 91 10.44 3.44 16.81
CA TYR A 91 11.50 2.57 16.28
C TYR A 91 11.06 1.60 15.18
N SER A 92 9.96 1.89 14.48
CA SER A 92 9.76 1.34 13.14
C SER A 92 10.86 1.87 12.20
N LYS A 93 11.24 1.06 11.22
CA LYS A 93 12.38 1.30 10.33
C LYS A 93 11.95 1.31 8.88
N ILE A 94 12.65 2.10 8.08
CA ILE A 94 12.53 2.11 6.62
C ILE A 94 13.91 1.88 6.01
N LEU A 95 13.94 1.05 4.97
CA LEU A 95 15.13 0.82 4.17
C LEU A 95 14.84 1.16 2.71
N ASN A 96 15.76 1.88 2.11
CA ASN A 96 15.88 2.00 0.66
C ASN A 96 16.91 0.98 0.20
N LEU A 97 16.47 -0.07 -0.50
CA LEU A 97 17.33 -1.14 -1.04
C LEU A 97 17.46 -1.04 -2.57
N SER A 98 17.14 0.13 -3.12
CA SER A 98 17.05 0.38 -4.55
C SER A 98 18.40 0.30 -5.24
N HIS A 99 18.38 -0.09 -6.51
CA HIS A 99 19.55 -0.15 -7.38
C HIS A 99 19.11 -0.05 -8.85
N GLY A 100 19.81 0.76 -9.65
CA GLY A 100 19.44 0.96 -11.06
C GLY A 100 18.00 1.47 -11.21
N GLU A 101 17.20 0.79 -12.03
CA GLU A 101 15.77 1.07 -12.24
C GLU A 101 14.85 0.35 -11.24
N THR A 102 15.44 -0.40 -10.30
CA THR A 102 14.73 -1.14 -9.25
C THR A 102 14.60 -0.29 -8.00
N GLU A 103 13.39 0.19 -7.71
CA GLU A 103 13.03 0.82 -6.45
C GLU A 103 12.55 -0.21 -5.43
N ILE A 104 13.17 -0.23 -4.25
CA ILE A 104 12.81 -1.15 -3.17
C ILE A 104 12.63 -0.37 -1.88
N SER A 105 11.36 -0.25 -1.45
CA SER A 105 11.00 0.26 -0.13
C SER A 105 10.70 -0.91 0.80
N ALA A 106 11.50 -1.09 1.86
CA ALA A 106 11.19 -2.03 2.93
C ALA A 106 10.74 -1.29 4.20
N PHE A 107 9.62 -1.70 4.76
CA PHE A 107 9.04 -1.13 5.97
C PHE A 107 9.02 -2.19 7.08
N CYS A 108 9.86 -2.01 8.10
CA CYS A 108 9.83 -2.87 9.29
C CYS A 108 9.08 -2.15 10.39
N ARG A 109 7.85 -2.57 10.67
CA ARG A 109 6.95 -1.87 11.59
C ARG A 109 6.94 -2.53 12.96
N ARG A 110 6.87 -1.66 13.98
CA ARG A 110 6.56 -2.03 15.34
C ARG A 110 5.18 -1.53 15.71
N LYS A 111 4.35 -2.45 16.18
CA LYS A 111 3.03 -2.24 16.75
C LYS A 111 3.08 -2.35 18.27
N ILE A 112 4.17 -2.87 18.85
CA ILE A 112 4.43 -2.94 20.30
C ILE A 112 5.73 -2.20 20.65
N ILE A 113 5.73 -1.45 21.76
CA ILE A 113 6.94 -0.75 22.24
C ILE A 113 8.02 -1.76 22.64
N ARG A 114 9.19 -1.65 22.01
CA ARG A 114 10.40 -2.42 22.29
C ARG A 114 11.63 -1.50 22.27
N PRO A 115 12.77 -1.89 22.87
CA PRO A 115 14.03 -1.14 22.76
C PRO A 115 14.44 -0.90 21.30
N ASN A 116 15.10 0.22 20.99
CA ASN A 116 15.46 0.62 19.62
C ASN A 116 16.11 -0.52 18.80
N GLN A 117 17.09 -1.21 19.37
CA GLN A 117 17.83 -2.29 18.71
C GLN A 117 17.23 -3.69 18.91
N SER A 118 15.96 -3.80 19.32
CA SER A 118 15.29 -5.09 19.39
C SER A 118 15.27 -5.75 18.00
N PRO A 119 15.60 -7.04 17.90
CA PRO A 119 15.52 -7.76 16.62
C PRO A 119 14.06 -8.08 16.23
N TYR A 120 13.11 -7.85 17.13
CA TYR A 120 11.72 -8.26 16.95
C TYR A 120 10.85 -7.14 16.37
N TYR A 121 10.24 -7.45 15.23
CA TYR A 121 9.29 -6.60 14.52
C TYR A 121 7.94 -7.31 14.43
N ASP A 122 6.87 -6.52 14.27
CA ASP A 122 5.50 -7.06 14.21
C ASP A 122 5.06 -7.28 12.76
N GLU A 123 5.66 -6.54 11.83
CA GLU A 123 5.34 -6.58 10.42
C GLU A 123 6.55 -6.15 9.58
N VAL A 124 6.76 -6.80 8.44
CA VAL A 124 7.70 -6.39 7.41
C VAL A 124 6.97 -6.36 6.07
N ASP A 125 7.01 -5.22 5.39
CA ASP A 125 6.49 -5.07 4.04
C ASP A 125 7.61 -4.70 3.06
N ILE A 126 7.50 -5.18 1.82
CA ILE A 126 8.33 -4.71 0.71
C ILE A 126 7.42 -4.26 -0.43
N VAL A 127 7.70 -3.06 -0.93
CA VAL A 127 7.22 -2.57 -2.21
C VAL A 127 8.41 -2.57 -3.17
N LEU A 128 8.35 -3.47 -4.16
CA LEU A 128 9.34 -3.58 -5.22
C LEU A 128 8.75 -2.96 -6.48
N HIS A 129 9.43 -2.00 -7.10
CA HIS A 129 8.92 -1.27 -8.25
C HIS A 129 10.00 -1.06 -9.31
N HIS A 130 9.65 -1.18 -10.59
CA HIS A 130 10.54 -0.87 -11.70
C HIS A 130 10.15 0.47 -12.33
N THR A 131 11.03 1.47 -12.31
CA THR A 131 10.70 2.84 -12.77
C THR A 131 10.45 2.92 -14.29
N GLY A 132 11.20 2.18 -15.11
CA GLY A 132 11.01 2.18 -16.57
C GLY A 132 9.70 1.56 -17.09
N ASN A 133 9.29 0.41 -16.53
CA ASN A 133 8.12 -0.35 -17.01
C ASN A 133 6.89 -0.23 -16.09
N GLY A 134 7.06 0.20 -14.84
CA GLY A 134 6.02 0.44 -13.85
C GLY A 134 5.53 -0.78 -13.07
N LYS A 135 6.07 -1.97 -13.31
CA LYS A 135 5.67 -3.19 -12.60
C LYS A 135 6.01 -3.06 -11.12
N THR A 136 5.08 -3.49 -10.28
CA THR A 136 5.17 -3.44 -8.82
C THR A 136 4.78 -4.77 -8.21
N CYS A 137 5.58 -5.25 -7.28
CA CYS A 137 5.30 -6.41 -6.44
C CYS A 137 5.15 -6.04 -4.97
N TRP A 138 4.34 -6.82 -4.27
CA TRP A 138 3.97 -6.60 -2.86
C TRP A 138 4.34 -7.83 -2.03
N PHE A 139 5.13 -7.63 -0.99
CA PHE A 139 5.43 -8.68 -0.02
C PHE A 139 5.06 -8.20 1.38
N HIS A 140 4.53 -9.13 2.16
CA HIS A 140 4.06 -8.88 3.52
C HIS A 140 4.40 -10.07 4.41
N ALA A 141 4.92 -9.78 5.58
CA ALA A 141 5.15 -10.74 6.65
C ALA A 141 4.57 -10.16 7.94
N GLU A 142 3.69 -10.92 8.58
CA GLU A 142 3.15 -10.62 9.90
C GLU A 142 2.91 -11.95 10.63
N HIS A 143 3.14 -11.96 11.94
CA HIS A 143 2.74 -13.06 12.81
C HIS A 143 1.54 -12.60 13.65
N PRO A 144 0.30 -12.78 13.15
CA PRO A 144 -0.87 -12.25 13.81
C PRO A 144 -0.96 -12.76 15.26
N HIS A 145 -1.39 -11.88 16.16
CA HIS A 145 -1.60 -12.17 17.59
C HIS A 145 -0.35 -12.48 18.43
N SER A 146 0.87 -12.34 17.89
CA SER A 146 2.10 -12.42 18.69
C SER A 146 2.50 -11.04 19.22
N ALA A 147 2.33 -10.82 20.53
CA ALA A 147 2.90 -9.64 21.18
C ALA A 147 4.44 -9.65 21.20
N ALA A 148 5.07 -10.80 20.92
CA ALA A 148 6.53 -10.92 20.89
C ALA A 148 7.14 -10.37 19.58
N GLY A 149 6.37 -10.34 18.48
CA GLY A 149 6.90 -10.11 17.14
C GLY A 149 7.69 -11.32 16.62
N PHE A 150 8.41 -11.14 15.51
CA PHE A 150 9.31 -12.14 14.93
C PHE A 150 10.69 -11.52 14.67
N ASN A 151 11.73 -12.37 14.68
CA ASN A 151 13.10 -11.92 14.48
C ASN A 151 13.33 -11.50 13.02
N ALA A 152 13.71 -10.24 12.82
CA ALA A 152 13.99 -9.65 11.51
C ALA A 152 15.43 -9.14 11.38
N THR A 153 16.40 -9.76 12.06
CA THR A 153 17.84 -9.50 11.83
C THR A 153 18.32 -10.04 10.49
N ARG A 154 17.54 -10.91 9.86
CA ARG A 154 17.70 -11.32 8.47
C ARG A 154 16.33 -11.59 7.85
N VAL A 155 15.85 -10.62 7.11
CA VAL A 155 14.70 -10.77 6.21
C VAL A 155 15.18 -11.46 4.93
N PRO A 156 14.68 -12.67 4.59
CA PRO A 156 15.10 -13.39 3.40
C PRO A 156 14.50 -12.79 2.12
N PRO A 157 15.19 -12.86 0.96
CA PRO A 157 14.58 -12.58 -0.33
C PRO A 157 13.35 -13.48 -0.55
N PRO A 158 12.23 -12.97 -1.08
CA PRO A 158 11.02 -13.78 -1.28
C PRO A 158 11.18 -14.97 -2.24
N ASN A 159 12.22 -14.98 -3.09
CA ASN A 159 12.56 -16.09 -3.99
C ASN A 159 13.69 -17.01 -3.46
N GLU A 160 14.13 -16.84 -2.21
CA GLU A 160 15.19 -17.66 -1.62
C GLU A 160 14.73 -19.12 -1.41
N LYS A 161 15.21 -20.01 -2.29
CA LYS A 161 14.88 -21.45 -2.25
C LYS A 161 15.53 -22.20 -1.09
N THR A 162 16.72 -21.78 -0.67
CA THR A 162 17.48 -22.46 0.37
C THR A 162 18.06 -21.42 1.32
N PRO A 163 17.59 -21.36 2.58
CA PRO A 163 18.11 -20.42 3.55
C PRO A 163 19.54 -20.82 3.97
N PRO A 164 20.39 -19.86 4.36
CA PRO A 164 21.66 -20.18 5.00
C PRO A 164 21.42 -20.96 6.31
N PRO A 165 22.39 -21.79 6.76
CA PRO A 165 22.23 -22.59 7.97
C PRO A 165 21.80 -21.77 9.19
N GLY A 166 20.76 -22.23 9.89
CA GLY A 166 20.24 -21.55 11.09
C GLY A 166 19.24 -20.41 10.82
N HIS A 167 18.89 -20.14 9.57
CA HIS A 167 17.89 -19.12 9.20
C HIS A 167 16.59 -19.74 8.71
N VAL A 168 15.48 -19.01 8.89
CA VAL A 168 14.15 -19.40 8.39
C VAL A 168 14.11 -19.33 6.87
N SER A 169 13.31 -20.19 6.24
CA SER A 169 13.06 -20.12 4.80
C SER A 169 12.22 -18.90 4.44
N ALA A 170 12.26 -18.47 3.18
CA ALA A 170 11.38 -17.43 2.66
C ALA A 170 9.90 -17.77 2.86
N GLU A 171 9.51 -19.03 2.61
CA GLU A 171 8.13 -19.52 2.76
C GLU A 171 7.63 -19.55 4.21
N ALA A 172 8.54 -19.67 5.18
CA ALA A 172 8.18 -19.58 6.60
C ALA A 172 8.08 -18.12 7.09
N PHE A 173 8.77 -17.20 6.41
CA PHE A 173 8.81 -15.79 6.80
C PHE A 173 7.69 -14.97 6.14
N TRP A 174 7.52 -15.10 4.82
CA TRP A 174 6.59 -14.31 4.02
C TRP A 174 5.23 -15.00 3.87
N TRP A 175 4.18 -14.20 3.74
CA TRP A 175 2.88 -14.71 3.36
C TRP A 175 2.83 -15.09 1.88
N PRO A 176 2.03 -16.10 1.49
CA PRO A 176 1.73 -16.36 0.09
C PRO A 176 1.04 -15.16 -0.59
N PRO A 177 1.21 -14.95 -1.91
CA PRO A 177 0.64 -13.82 -2.65
C PRO A 177 -0.87 -13.63 -2.45
N ALA A 178 -1.64 -14.72 -2.49
CA ALA A 178 -3.08 -14.69 -2.27
C ALA A 178 -3.44 -14.19 -0.85
N ALA A 179 -2.67 -14.57 0.17
CA ALA A 179 -2.85 -14.11 1.53
C ALA A 179 -2.45 -12.62 1.67
N THR A 180 -1.33 -12.21 1.08
CA THR A 180 -0.91 -10.79 1.03
C THR A 180 -1.99 -9.93 0.37
N ALA A 181 -2.61 -10.40 -0.71
CA ALA A 181 -3.68 -9.67 -1.39
C ALA A 181 -4.88 -9.38 -0.48
N THR A 182 -5.15 -10.21 0.54
CA THR A 182 -6.25 -9.95 1.49
C THR A 182 -6.07 -8.67 2.31
N LYS A 183 -4.85 -8.14 2.43
CA LYS A 183 -4.56 -6.84 3.06
C LYS A 183 -5.01 -5.64 2.22
N LYS A 184 -5.41 -5.87 0.96
CA LYS A 184 -5.93 -4.84 0.04
C LYS A 184 -4.99 -3.64 -0.13
N CYS A 185 -3.68 -3.91 -0.25
CA CYS A 185 -2.63 -2.90 -0.36
C CYS A 185 -2.99 -1.83 -1.41
N VAL A 186 -3.42 -2.26 -2.61
CA VAL A 186 -3.73 -1.36 -3.72
C VAL A 186 -4.99 -0.51 -3.52
N SER A 187 -5.85 -0.87 -2.56
CA SER A 187 -6.95 0.04 -2.21
C SER A 187 -6.42 1.35 -1.61
N CYS A 188 -5.35 1.25 -0.80
CA CYS A 188 -4.66 2.41 -0.22
C CYS A 188 -3.60 2.97 -1.18
N HIS A 189 -2.90 2.10 -1.89
CA HIS A 189 -1.89 2.43 -2.90
C HIS A 189 -2.52 2.51 -4.29
N ASP A 190 -3.58 3.30 -4.43
CA ASP A 190 -4.40 3.36 -5.64
C ASP A 190 -3.86 4.31 -6.70
N ALA A 191 -2.80 5.06 -6.40
CA ALA A 191 -2.14 5.99 -7.32
C ALA A 191 -0.65 5.69 -7.54
N SER A 192 0.02 5.09 -6.56
CA SER A 192 1.48 4.97 -6.55
C SER A 192 1.92 3.75 -5.72
N PRO A 193 3.09 3.14 -6.02
CA PRO A 193 3.68 2.11 -5.17
C PRO A 193 3.87 2.57 -3.72
N VAL A 194 4.15 3.86 -3.51
CA VAL A 194 4.30 4.44 -2.16
C VAL A 194 3.36 5.63 -2.00
N MET A 195 2.62 5.63 -0.89
CA MET A 195 1.74 6.74 -0.50
C MET A 195 2.41 7.60 0.55
N TYR A 196 2.42 8.91 0.33
CA TYR A 196 2.89 9.87 1.33
C TYR A 196 1.95 9.89 2.54
N SER A 197 2.53 10.02 3.72
CA SER A 197 1.82 10.37 4.96
C SER A 197 2.70 11.30 5.80
N PRO A 198 2.14 12.11 6.71
CA PRO A 198 2.96 12.92 7.61
C PRO A 198 3.96 12.09 8.42
N TRP A 199 3.61 10.85 8.80
CA TRP A 199 4.51 9.94 9.50
C TRP A 199 5.75 9.59 8.65
N LEU A 200 5.55 9.18 7.40
CA LEU A 200 6.64 8.89 6.45
C LEU A 200 7.40 10.14 6.01
N GLY A 201 6.71 11.28 5.90
CA GLY A 201 7.28 12.56 5.43
C GLY A 201 8.49 13.02 6.23
N GLN A 202 8.59 12.60 7.50
CA GLN A 202 9.73 12.88 8.38
C GLN A 202 11.06 12.28 7.90
N VAL A 203 11.02 11.28 7.03
CA VAL A 203 12.19 10.58 6.46
C VAL A 203 12.02 10.36 4.96
N TRP A 204 11.32 11.27 4.28
CA TRP A 204 10.92 11.10 2.87
C TRP A 204 12.12 10.93 1.93
N ASP A 205 13.26 11.53 2.24
CA ASP A 205 14.52 11.36 1.50
C ASP A 205 15.08 9.93 1.55
N LYS A 206 14.54 9.07 2.43
CA LYS A 206 14.89 7.65 2.55
C LYS A 206 13.89 6.73 1.86
N VAL A 207 12.89 7.26 1.18
CA VAL A 207 11.86 6.46 0.51
C VAL A 207 12.02 6.65 -1.00
N PRO A 208 12.33 5.59 -1.77
CA PRO A 208 12.37 5.70 -3.22
C PRO A 208 10.95 5.95 -3.75
N THR A 209 10.83 6.87 -4.71
CA THR A 209 9.55 7.27 -5.27
C THR A 209 9.67 7.65 -6.73
N ASP A 210 8.78 7.10 -7.54
CA ASP A 210 8.52 7.54 -8.89
C ASP A 210 7.09 8.15 -9.00
N PRO A 211 6.87 9.40 -8.56
CA PRO A 211 5.54 10.00 -8.47
C PRO A 211 4.87 10.16 -9.85
N TRP A 212 5.64 10.11 -10.94
CA TRP A 212 5.16 10.27 -12.31
C TRP A 212 5.29 8.99 -13.15
N GLY A 213 5.96 7.98 -12.62
CA GLY A 213 6.21 6.69 -13.26
C GLY A 213 4.95 5.90 -13.56
N LYS A 214 5.09 4.94 -14.47
CA LYS A 214 4.04 3.95 -14.72
C LYS A 214 3.79 3.16 -13.44
N TYR A 215 2.57 2.68 -13.22
CA TYR A 215 2.28 1.86 -12.04
C TYR A 215 1.30 0.73 -12.39
N LEU A 216 1.77 -0.50 -12.20
CA LEU A 216 1.14 -1.76 -12.60
C LEU A 216 1.39 -2.82 -11.54
N ASN A 217 0.36 -3.54 -11.11
CA ASN A 217 0.52 -4.65 -10.19
C ASN A 217 0.90 -5.94 -10.92
N LEU A 218 1.97 -6.60 -10.47
CA LEU A 218 2.42 -7.90 -10.98
C LEU A 218 1.94 -9.04 -10.07
N GLY A 219 1.64 -10.20 -10.67
CA GLY A 219 1.21 -11.43 -10.00
C GLY A 219 -0.29 -11.69 -10.10
N ASP A 220 -0.65 -12.98 -10.16
CA ASP A 220 -2.04 -13.42 -10.41
C ASP A 220 -3.01 -12.95 -9.32
N ALA A 221 -2.57 -12.93 -8.06
CA ALA A 221 -3.35 -12.44 -6.93
C ALA A 221 -3.64 -10.92 -6.99
N PHE A 222 -2.86 -10.17 -7.75
CA PHE A 222 -2.86 -8.70 -7.76
C PHE A 222 -3.34 -8.10 -9.08
N VAL A 223 -3.34 -8.87 -10.18
CA VAL A 223 -3.68 -8.39 -11.54
C VAL A 223 -5.13 -7.88 -11.66
N SER A 224 -6.02 -8.36 -10.81
CA SER A 224 -7.42 -7.91 -10.78
C SER A 224 -7.58 -6.48 -10.26
N TRP A 225 -6.57 -5.95 -9.57
CA TRP A 225 -6.60 -4.60 -9.01
C TRP A 225 -6.27 -3.57 -10.06
N LYS A 226 -7.32 -2.88 -10.52
CA LYS A 226 -7.25 -1.76 -11.43
C LYS A 226 -7.59 -0.48 -10.68
N SER A 227 -6.71 0.51 -10.78
CA SER A 227 -6.94 1.84 -10.23
C SER A 227 -6.79 2.88 -11.32
N LEU A 228 -7.62 3.92 -11.24
CA LEU A 228 -7.64 5.02 -12.18
C LEU A 228 -7.08 6.26 -11.50
N SER A 229 -6.25 6.99 -12.22
CA SER A 229 -5.83 8.33 -11.88
C SER A 229 -6.90 9.34 -12.29
N ILE A 230 -7.13 10.33 -11.44
CA ILE A 230 -8.07 11.43 -11.66
C ILE A 230 -7.31 12.62 -12.24
N SER A 231 -7.86 13.21 -13.29
CA SER A 231 -7.45 14.52 -13.79
C SER A 231 -8.65 15.46 -13.95
N THR A 232 -8.46 16.73 -13.62
CA THR A 232 -9.48 17.78 -13.78
C THR A 232 -8.81 19.13 -14.06
N PRO A 233 -9.34 19.98 -14.98
CA PRO A 233 -8.67 21.21 -15.40
C PRO A 233 -8.36 22.18 -14.26
N GLY A 234 -7.21 22.85 -14.34
CA GLY A 234 -6.83 23.93 -13.42
C GLY A 234 -6.55 23.51 -11.98
N ASN A 235 -6.44 22.21 -11.72
CA ASN A 235 -6.32 21.69 -10.36
C ASN A 235 -4.87 21.71 -9.85
N THR A 236 -4.64 22.42 -8.74
CA THR A 236 -3.32 22.65 -8.16
C THR A 236 -2.72 21.40 -7.50
N CYS A 237 -3.54 20.42 -7.10
CA CYS A 237 -3.08 19.23 -6.39
C CYS A 237 -2.45 18.22 -7.37
N ILE A 238 -3.09 18.00 -8.52
CA ILE A 238 -2.65 17.01 -9.52
C ILE A 238 -1.53 17.50 -10.44
N GLY A 239 -1.08 18.75 -10.27
CA GLY A 239 0.15 19.24 -10.88
C GLY A 239 1.42 18.60 -10.30
N CYS A 240 1.33 18.08 -9.07
CA CYS A 240 2.42 17.39 -8.37
C CYS A 240 2.09 15.95 -7.95
N HIS A 241 0.80 15.62 -7.81
CA HIS A 241 0.35 14.34 -7.28
C HIS A 241 -0.49 13.56 -8.28
N ARG A 242 -0.20 12.26 -8.46
CA ARG A 242 -1.21 11.34 -8.97
C ARG A 242 -2.21 11.02 -7.86
N ILE A 243 -3.50 11.22 -8.12
CA ILE A 243 -4.60 10.93 -7.19
C ILE A 243 -5.45 9.81 -7.77
N GLY A 244 -5.65 8.74 -6.99
CA GLY A 244 -6.43 7.56 -7.39
C GLY A 244 -7.93 7.72 -7.14
N ASP A 245 -8.72 6.81 -7.72
CA ASP A 245 -10.18 6.80 -7.63
C ASP A 245 -10.75 5.97 -6.46
N GLN A 246 -9.91 5.43 -5.57
CA GLN A 246 -10.31 4.56 -4.46
C GLN A 246 -10.15 5.22 -3.07
N LYS A 247 -9.17 4.80 -2.25
CA LYS A 247 -8.95 5.41 -0.92
C LYS A 247 -8.33 6.80 -1.01
N SER A 248 -7.68 7.14 -2.12
CA SER A 248 -7.33 8.53 -2.41
C SER A 248 -8.55 9.45 -2.35
N CYS A 249 -9.64 9.06 -3.02
CA CYS A 249 -10.91 9.80 -3.00
C CYS A 249 -11.61 9.81 -1.63
N SER A 250 -11.78 8.62 -1.04
CA SER A 250 -12.66 8.45 0.12
C SER A 250 -12.01 8.79 1.46
N ILE A 251 -10.68 8.77 1.54
CA ILE A 251 -9.93 8.98 2.78
C ILE A 251 -8.86 10.04 2.62
N TYR A 252 -7.92 9.87 1.68
CA TYR A 252 -6.66 10.63 1.75
C TYR A 252 -6.80 12.09 1.31
N VAL A 253 -7.53 12.40 0.24
CA VAL A 253 -7.79 13.80 -0.16
C VAL A 253 -8.53 14.55 0.96
N PRO A 254 -9.65 14.04 1.51
CA PRO A 254 -10.31 14.68 2.65
C PRO A 254 -9.42 14.81 3.89
N LEU A 255 -8.64 13.78 4.22
CA LEU A 255 -7.74 13.78 5.39
C LEU A 255 -6.58 14.77 5.23
N ALA A 256 -6.05 14.92 4.02
CA ALA A 256 -4.98 15.87 3.70
C ALA A 256 -5.42 17.33 3.71
N ALA A 257 -6.73 17.55 3.50
CA ALA A 257 -7.37 18.85 3.46
C ALA A 257 -8.09 19.20 4.77
N GLY A 258 -7.82 18.50 5.88
CA GLY A 258 -8.44 18.79 7.18
C GLY A 258 -9.95 18.55 7.26
N MET A 259 -10.54 17.87 6.28
CA MET A 259 -11.99 17.61 6.20
C MET A 259 -12.43 16.37 6.99
N LEU A 260 -11.49 15.49 7.31
CA LEU A 260 -11.71 14.35 8.19
C LEU A 260 -10.98 14.55 9.51
N ALA A 261 -11.49 13.89 10.56
CA ALA A 261 -10.80 13.82 11.84
C ALA A 261 -9.38 13.26 11.66
N ALA A 262 -8.43 13.83 12.40
CA ALA A 262 -7.07 13.34 12.38
C ALA A 262 -7.03 11.85 12.79
N PRO A 263 -6.04 11.09 12.31
CA PRO A 263 -5.95 9.67 12.60
C PRO A 263 -5.93 9.39 14.10
N LYS A 264 -6.37 8.19 14.51
CA LYS A 264 -6.24 7.76 15.90
C LYS A 264 -4.79 7.93 16.37
N GLY A 265 -4.60 8.36 17.62
CA GLY A 265 -3.26 8.66 18.17
C GLY A 265 -2.72 10.04 17.81
N SER A 266 -3.47 10.87 17.10
CA SER A 266 -3.13 12.27 16.88
C SER A 266 -3.20 13.07 18.18
N ASP A 267 -2.19 13.90 18.46
CA ASP A 267 -2.21 14.86 19.56
C ASP A 267 -2.84 16.22 19.16
N LYS A 268 -2.74 17.23 20.03
CA LYS A 268 -3.31 18.55 19.76
C LYS A 268 -2.70 19.21 18.52
N LEU A 269 -1.41 19.03 18.26
CA LEU A 269 -0.75 19.64 17.11
C LEU A 269 -1.19 18.95 15.82
N ALA A 270 -1.24 17.61 15.82
CA ALA A 270 -1.74 16.80 14.72
C ALA A 270 -3.20 17.13 14.33
N ASN A 271 -4.03 17.48 15.31
CA ASN A 271 -5.44 17.88 15.09
C ASN A 271 -5.61 19.35 14.67
N GLY A 272 -4.54 20.14 14.67
CA GLY A 272 -4.57 21.56 14.37
C GLY A 272 -3.86 21.91 13.07
N TYR A 273 -4.15 23.10 12.57
CA TYR A 273 -3.39 23.69 11.46
C TYR A 273 -1.95 23.97 11.92
N PRO A 274 -0.91 23.67 11.10
CA PRO A 274 -0.99 23.18 9.72
C PRO A 274 -1.00 21.64 9.58
N LEU A 275 -0.82 20.86 10.65
CA LEU A 275 -0.60 19.41 10.51
C LEU A 275 -1.84 18.61 10.09
N ASN A 276 -3.04 19.13 10.30
CA ASN A 276 -4.27 18.56 9.73
C ASN A 276 -4.50 18.97 8.26
N HIS A 277 -3.70 19.91 7.72
CA HIS A 277 -3.66 20.34 6.32
C HIS A 277 -2.28 20.08 5.73
N TRP A 278 -1.91 18.80 5.69
CA TRP A 278 -0.54 18.35 5.42
C TRP A 278 -0.19 18.24 3.92
N MET A 279 -1.09 18.67 3.04
CA MET A 279 -0.82 18.88 1.61
C MET A 279 -1.07 20.33 1.22
N PRO A 280 -0.21 20.97 0.39
CA PRO A 280 1.06 20.45 -0.11
C PRO A 280 2.06 20.19 1.03
N VAL A 281 3.08 19.36 0.77
CA VAL A 281 4.15 19.08 1.73
C VAL A 281 4.80 20.39 2.17
N ASP A 282 5.24 20.46 3.43
CA ASP A 282 5.82 21.65 4.05
C ASP A 282 4.90 22.88 4.03
N ASN A 283 3.61 22.68 4.29
CA ASN A 283 2.64 23.76 4.41
C ASN A 283 3.02 24.76 5.52
N ASN A 284 3.63 25.86 5.10
CA ASN A 284 4.07 26.99 5.93
C ASN A 284 3.15 28.22 5.81
N ARG A 285 2.05 28.10 5.05
CA ARG A 285 1.09 29.18 4.83
C ARG A 285 0.24 29.39 6.07
N SER A 286 -0.42 30.53 6.19
CA SER A 286 -1.58 30.66 7.09
C SER A 286 -2.76 29.84 6.57
N HIS A 287 -3.72 29.51 7.44
CA HIS A 287 -4.91 28.77 7.03
C HIS A 287 -5.69 29.50 5.93
N ALA A 288 -5.82 30.82 6.01
CA ALA A 288 -6.51 31.62 5.00
C ALA A 288 -5.80 31.59 3.62
N GLU A 289 -4.47 31.62 3.61
CA GLU A 289 -3.68 31.49 2.37
C GLU A 289 -3.76 30.08 1.78
N TRP A 290 -3.83 29.05 2.63
CA TRP A 290 -4.06 27.69 2.20
C TRP A 290 -5.44 27.54 1.56
N ASP A 291 -6.48 28.06 2.22
CA ASP A 291 -7.85 28.03 1.73
C ASP A 291 -7.98 28.69 0.36
N ALA A 292 -7.45 29.91 0.24
CA ALA A 292 -7.46 30.68 -1.00
C ALA A 292 -6.78 29.96 -2.17
N ALA A 293 -5.75 29.15 -1.89
CA ALA A 293 -4.98 28.47 -2.92
C ALA A 293 -5.50 27.07 -3.29
N ASN A 294 -6.13 26.35 -2.35
CA ASN A 294 -6.29 24.89 -2.47
C ASN A 294 -7.74 24.40 -2.36
N VAL A 295 -8.63 25.11 -1.68
CA VAL A 295 -10.00 24.59 -1.41
C VAL A 295 -10.79 24.31 -2.69
N GLU A 296 -10.62 25.14 -3.73
CA GLU A 296 -11.28 24.89 -5.01
C GLU A 296 -10.76 23.62 -5.70
N SER A 297 -9.44 23.41 -5.72
CA SER A 297 -8.83 22.18 -6.25
C SER A 297 -9.27 20.95 -5.47
N VAL A 298 -9.31 21.01 -4.14
CA VAL A 298 -9.83 19.91 -3.30
C VAL A 298 -11.29 19.63 -3.66
N ARG A 299 -12.12 20.66 -3.76
CA ARG A 299 -13.54 20.51 -4.14
C ARG A 299 -13.70 19.87 -5.52
N ASN A 300 -12.89 20.28 -6.50
CA ASN A 300 -12.93 19.71 -7.85
C ASN A 300 -12.54 18.22 -7.86
N LEU A 301 -11.51 17.82 -7.09
CA LEU A 301 -11.17 16.41 -6.92
C LEU A 301 -12.30 15.62 -6.26
N LEU A 302 -12.84 16.14 -5.15
CA LEU A 302 -13.94 15.48 -4.45
C LEU A 302 -15.22 15.42 -5.28
N THR A 303 -15.44 16.38 -6.17
CA THR A 303 -16.51 16.30 -7.18
C THR A 303 -16.27 15.10 -8.07
N CYS A 304 -15.08 14.93 -8.66
CA CYS A 304 -14.76 13.77 -9.48
C CYS A 304 -14.87 12.44 -8.71
N CYS A 305 -14.57 12.45 -7.42
CA CYS A 305 -14.71 11.29 -6.55
C CYS A 305 -16.16 10.88 -6.24
N SER A 306 -17.16 11.72 -6.55
CA SER A 306 -18.57 11.42 -6.29
C SER A 306 -19.17 10.51 -7.38
N PRO A 307 -20.29 9.82 -7.10
CA PRO A 307 -21.02 9.06 -8.12
C PRO A 307 -21.39 9.90 -9.34
N GLU A 308 -21.77 11.17 -9.14
CA GLU A 308 -22.10 12.12 -10.20
C GLU A 308 -20.85 12.55 -10.98
N GLY A 309 -19.74 12.78 -10.28
CA GLY A 309 -18.46 13.19 -10.88
C GLY A 309 -17.88 12.19 -11.87
N LYS A 310 -18.21 10.90 -11.75
CA LYS A 310 -17.80 9.88 -12.73
C LYS A 310 -18.31 10.15 -14.15
N ASN A 311 -19.38 10.94 -14.29
CA ASN A 311 -19.96 11.33 -15.58
C ASN A 311 -19.79 12.84 -15.86
N ASP A 312 -19.12 13.60 -14.99
CA ASP A 312 -18.87 15.02 -15.21
C ASP A 312 -17.82 15.19 -16.32
N PRO A 313 -18.08 15.97 -17.39
CA PRO A 313 -17.13 16.19 -18.48
C PRO A 313 -15.78 16.76 -18.05
N LYS A 314 -15.69 17.39 -16.88
CA LYS A 314 -14.43 17.94 -16.34
C LYS A 314 -13.57 16.90 -15.62
N CYS A 315 -14.09 15.70 -15.40
CA CYS A 315 -13.43 14.63 -14.66
C CYS A 315 -12.95 13.54 -15.63
N HIS A 316 -11.63 13.39 -15.72
CA HIS A 316 -11.01 12.39 -16.58
C HIS A 316 -10.39 11.30 -15.72
N PHE A 317 -10.63 10.05 -16.11
CA PHE A 317 -10.10 8.87 -15.44
C PHE A 317 -9.23 8.10 -16.42
N ALA A 318 -7.97 7.89 -16.08
CA ALA A 318 -7.03 7.14 -16.89
C ALA A 318 -6.36 6.05 -16.04
N PRO A 319 -6.13 4.84 -16.57
CA PRO A 319 -5.33 3.85 -15.85
C PRO A 319 -3.98 4.43 -15.43
N ASN A 320 -3.52 4.10 -14.21
CA ASN A 320 -2.19 4.51 -13.74
C ASN A 320 -1.06 3.99 -14.63
N ALA A 321 -1.34 2.94 -15.39
CA ALA A 321 -0.50 2.43 -16.45
C ALA A 321 -0.86 3.08 -17.77
N GLN A 322 -0.01 3.96 -18.29
CA GLN A 322 0.01 4.17 -19.73
C GLN A 322 0.61 2.92 -20.37
N SER A 323 -0.24 1.98 -20.79
CA SER A 323 0.19 0.90 -21.65
C SER A 323 0.75 1.51 -22.93
N SER A 324 2.03 1.28 -23.22
CA SER A 324 2.46 1.34 -24.62
C SER A 324 1.65 0.26 -25.35
N VAL A 325 0.70 0.68 -26.16
CA VAL A 325 0.17 -0.15 -27.24
C VAL A 325 1.40 -0.71 -27.93
N LYS A 326 1.57 -2.04 -27.93
CA LYS A 326 2.53 -2.69 -28.82
C LYS A 326 2.13 -2.26 -30.23
N GLY A 327 2.91 -1.37 -30.83
CA GLY A 327 2.90 -1.18 -32.28
C GLY A 327 3.19 -2.53 -32.94
N GLY A 328 2.43 -2.81 -34.00
CA GLY A 328 2.53 -4.05 -34.77
C GLY A 328 3.84 -4.23 -35.51
#